data_AF-A0A1J3HUA4-F1
#
_entry.id   AF-A0A1J3HUA4-F1
#
_cell.length_a   1.000
_cell.length_b   1.000
_cell.length_c   1.000
_cell.angle_alpha   90.00
_cell.angle_beta   90.00
_cell.angle_gamma   90.00
#
_symmetry.space_group_name_H-M   'P 1'
#
loop_
_entity.id
_entity.type
_entity.pdbx_description
1 polymer ?
#
loop_
_entity_poly.entity_id
_entity_poly.type
_entity_poly.pdbx_seq_one_letter_code
_entity_poly.pdbx_strand_id
1 'polypeptide(L)'
;MIHRDCVYLPRVIHLTRHKHRISRSYFIGPGKFVCGVCRLELDGRYGGYRCSVCPDYVIHLRCATREDVWDGIELEGKPEEEEDIQEPFQVVVSRKCKVIKHYSHEDHQLELDEGGVVCHESIRCSACALPVYLDPYYKCSTCGFVLHKTCANLPRKLRHELHKHTLTLRPNTSSGDENGYNFFNCTVCKRLCSGFKYVCECCDVEIDVRCCSIREPFIHESHRHQLFLTCSEAKLCGACNKNASTVLNCVDCEFALGFDCATLPHKVKHKCDTHFLSVCFGEETSGQYWCEVCETRVDPNKRFYTCEDCSTTLHINCVIGEFTFWRPGLMSVSLYQATVLPNVFASRPCCHMCLSRCEDTSGVIYISDKYLCSSKCLEKFIGIRITLSKSPTLEMPLFGQLFRSEQEP
;
A
#
# COMPACT_ATOMS: atom_id res chain seq x y z
N MET A 1 2.77 8.88 43.02
CA MET A 1 4.14 8.50 42.64
C MET A 1 4.25 8.68 41.13
N ILE A 2 5.06 9.61 40.64
CA ILE A 2 5.28 9.81 39.19
C ILE A 2 6.52 9.00 38.82
N HIS A 3 6.41 8.08 37.86
CA HIS A 3 7.57 7.33 37.38
C HIS A 3 8.55 8.31 36.73
N ARG A 4 9.86 8.14 36.97
CA ARG A 4 10.90 9.02 36.39
C ARG A 4 10.78 9.12 34.86
N ASP A 5 10.43 8.01 34.22
CA ASP A 5 10.24 7.91 32.78
C ASP A 5 9.02 8.71 32.27
N CYS A 6 8.04 8.98 33.13
CA CYS A 6 6.84 9.75 32.78
C CYS A 6 7.05 11.27 32.84
N VAL A 7 8.12 11.74 33.49
CA VAL A 7 8.40 13.18 33.63
C VAL A 7 8.71 13.81 32.28
N TYR A 8 9.45 13.09 31.43
CA TYR A 8 9.94 13.57 30.13
C TYR A 8 8.96 13.34 28.96
N LEU A 9 7.78 12.78 29.22
CA LEU A 9 6.77 12.62 28.17
C LEU A 9 6.24 13.98 27.71
N PRO A 10 5.90 14.15 26.43
CA PRO A 10 5.38 15.42 25.94
C PRO A 10 4.00 15.74 26.54
N ARG A 11 3.63 17.01 26.65
CA ARG A 11 2.35 17.44 27.20
C ARG A 11 1.26 17.53 26.14
N VAL A 12 1.57 18.04 24.96
CA VAL A 12 0.62 18.13 23.84
C VAL A 12 1.28 17.59 22.58
N ILE A 13 0.61 16.65 21.92
CA ILE A 13 1.11 16.02 20.69
C ILE A 13 0.00 15.93 19.66
N HIS A 14 0.38 15.64 18.41
CA HIS A 14 -0.54 15.39 17.31
C HIS A 14 -0.13 14.11 16.61
N LEU A 15 -1.08 13.22 16.36
CA LEU A 15 -0.82 11.92 15.73
C LEU A 15 -1.56 11.86 14.39
N THR A 16 -1.00 11.18 13.39
CA THR A 16 -1.62 11.03 12.07
C THR A 16 -2.93 10.23 12.09
N ARG A 17 -3.21 9.53 13.19
CA ARG A 17 -4.38 8.66 13.41
C ARG A 17 -5.57 9.38 14.02
N HIS A 18 -5.41 10.66 14.38
CA HIS A 18 -6.46 11.46 14.99
C HIS A 18 -6.37 12.92 14.55
N LYS A 19 -7.53 13.53 14.26
CA LYS A 19 -7.58 14.88 13.69
C LYS A 19 -7.12 15.97 14.64
N HIS A 20 -7.35 15.80 15.94
CA HIS A 20 -7.09 16.83 16.93
C HIS A 20 -5.79 16.56 17.68
N ARG A 21 -5.20 17.62 18.24
CA ARG A 21 -4.17 17.48 19.26
C ARG A 21 -4.72 16.76 20.48
N ILE A 22 -3.85 15.98 21.12
CA ILE A 22 -4.15 15.26 22.35
C ILE A 22 -3.20 15.73 23.44
N SER A 23 -3.72 15.84 24.66
CA SER A 23 -2.96 16.29 25.81
C SER A 23 -2.79 15.18 26.83
N ARG A 24 -1.65 15.22 27.51
CA ARG A 24 -1.32 14.29 28.58
C ARG A 24 -2.22 14.56 29.78
N SER A 25 -2.95 13.54 30.23
CA SER A 25 -3.69 13.55 31.47
C SER A 25 -3.08 12.54 32.45
N TYR A 26 -2.93 12.94 33.71
CA TYR A 26 -2.46 12.04 34.77
C TYR A 26 -3.55 11.07 35.24
N PHE A 27 -4.81 11.40 34.97
CA PHE A 27 -5.98 10.63 35.34
C PHE A 27 -7.00 10.72 34.22
N ILE A 28 -7.39 9.58 33.65
CA ILE A 28 -8.38 9.56 32.56
C ILE A 28 -9.80 9.65 33.12
N GLY A 29 -10.06 9.00 34.26
CA GLY A 29 -11.36 9.00 34.90
C GLY A 29 -12.07 7.66 34.89
N PRO A 30 -13.22 7.56 35.56
CA PRO A 30 -14.07 6.38 35.49
C PRO A 30 -14.64 6.21 34.08
N GLY A 31 -14.59 5.00 33.56
CA GLY A 31 -15.10 4.68 32.22
C GLY A 31 -14.41 3.45 31.65
N LYS A 32 -15.01 2.88 30.60
CA LYS A 32 -14.37 1.85 29.78
C LYS A 32 -13.78 2.54 28.57
N PHE A 33 -12.45 2.58 28.50
CA PHE A 33 -11.75 3.22 27.42
C PHE A 33 -10.88 2.21 26.67
N VAL A 34 -10.80 2.38 25.36
CA VAL A 34 -9.97 1.55 24.48
C VAL A 34 -8.91 2.43 23.83
N CYS A 35 -7.67 1.96 23.83
CA CYS A 35 -6.54 2.73 23.33
C CYS A 35 -6.65 2.91 21.82
N GLY A 36 -6.59 4.15 21.33
CA GLY A 36 -6.64 4.47 19.90
C GLY A 36 -5.50 3.86 19.06
N VAL A 37 -4.44 3.34 19.69
CA VAL A 37 -3.27 2.74 19.02
C VAL A 37 -3.24 1.22 19.18
N CYS A 38 -3.15 0.71 20.41
CA CYS A 38 -3.03 -0.74 20.63
C CYS A 38 -4.38 -1.47 20.72
N ARG A 39 -5.50 -0.72 20.80
CA ARG A 39 -6.87 -1.25 20.92
C ARG A 39 -7.12 -2.12 22.15
N LEU A 40 -6.22 -2.09 23.14
CA LEU A 40 -6.42 -2.71 24.45
C LEU A 40 -7.14 -1.74 25.39
N GLU A 41 -7.86 -2.29 26.37
CA GLU A 41 -8.51 -1.50 27.42
C GLU A 41 -7.49 -0.70 28.24
N LEU A 42 -7.87 0.52 28.63
CA LEU A 42 -7.10 1.33 29.58
C LEU A 42 -7.72 1.25 30.96
N ASP A 43 -6.87 1.10 31.97
CA ASP A 43 -7.27 1.37 33.35
C ASP A 43 -7.24 2.89 33.60
N GLY A 44 -8.42 3.48 33.74
CA GLY A 44 -8.63 4.92 33.92
C GLY A 44 -8.03 5.52 35.19
N ARG A 45 -7.53 4.68 36.11
CA ARG A 45 -6.73 5.10 37.28
C ARG A 45 -5.34 5.59 36.90
N TYR A 46 -4.83 5.20 35.73
CA TYR A 46 -3.54 5.64 35.23
C TYR A 46 -3.67 6.78 34.22
N GLY A 47 -2.55 7.44 33.96
CA GLY A 47 -2.47 8.51 32.97
C GLY A 47 -2.47 8.00 31.53
N GLY A 48 -2.83 8.88 30.61
CA GLY A 48 -2.88 8.65 29.17
C GLY A 48 -2.98 9.97 28.42
N TYR A 49 -2.93 9.93 27.09
CA TYR A 49 -3.29 11.07 26.27
C TYR A 49 -4.78 11.04 25.98
N ARG A 50 -5.42 12.20 26.04
CA ARG A 50 -6.84 12.37 25.72
C ARG A 50 -7.04 13.55 24.78
N CYS A 51 -8.04 13.44 23.92
CA CYS A 51 -8.52 14.59 23.15
C CYS A 51 -9.51 15.40 24.00
N SER A 52 -9.46 16.73 23.91
CA SER A 52 -10.47 17.62 24.51
C SER A 52 -11.76 17.67 23.70
N VAL A 53 -11.67 17.48 22.37
CA VAL A 53 -12.80 17.52 21.44
C VAL A 53 -13.50 16.16 21.32
N CYS A 54 -12.73 15.07 21.33
CA CYS A 54 -13.22 13.70 21.24
C CYS A 54 -13.02 12.99 22.59
N PRO A 55 -13.96 13.09 23.54
CA PRO A 55 -13.76 12.64 24.92
C PRO A 55 -13.49 11.13 25.07
N ASP A 56 -13.99 10.33 24.12
CA ASP A 56 -13.76 8.88 24.11
C ASP A 56 -12.42 8.46 23.49
N TYR A 57 -11.71 9.40 22.84
CA TYR A 57 -10.42 9.12 22.21
C TYR A 57 -9.28 9.28 23.22
N VAL A 58 -8.79 8.14 23.70
CA VAL A 58 -7.66 8.07 24.63
C VAL A 58 -6.59 7.09 24.16
N ILE A 59 -5.35 7.31 24.62
CA ILE A 59 -4.20 6.49 24.24
C ILE A 59 -3.32 6.27 25.47
N HIS A 60 -2.81 5.04 25.63
CA HIS A 60 -1.77 4.75 26.62
C HIS A 60 -0.56 5.67 26.41
N LEU A 61 0.06 6.14 27.50
CA LEU A 61 1.25 7.00 27.45
C LEU A 61 2.34 6.43 26.52
N ARG A 62 2.70 5.15 26.71
CA ARG A 62 3.74 4.47 25.91
C ARG A 62 3.33 4.22 24.46
N CYS A 63 2.04 4.06 24.18
CA CYS A 63 1.57 3.88 22.80
C CYS A 63 1.60 5.21 22.04
N ALA A 64 1.24 6.30 22.71
CA ALA A 64 1.22 7.63 22.13
C ALA A 64 2.62 8.12 21.75
N THR A 65 3.67 7.70 22.46
CA THR A 65 5.06 8.12 22.21
C THR A 65 5.91 7.05 21.53
N ARG A 66 5.29 6.03 20.92
CA ARG A 66 6.02 5.00 20.17
C ARG A 66 6.62 5.63 18.90
N GLU A 67 7.84 5.24 18.53
CA GLU A 67 8.60 5.90 17.46
C GLU A 67 7.90 5.86 16.09
N ASP A 68 7.12 4.82 15.80
CA ASP A 68 6.33 4.66 14.58
C ASP A 68 4.97 5.39 14.62
N VAL A 69 4.57 5.90 15.80
CA VAL A 69 3.29 6.56 16.03
C VAL A 69 3.43 8.08 16.13
N TRP A 70 4.47 8.56 16.83
CA TRP A 70 4.69 9.99 17.09
C TRP A 70 5.94 10.52 16.41
N ASP A 71 5.81 11.70 15.81
CA ASP A 71 6.87 12.41 15.09
C ASP A 71 7.97 13.00 15.99
N GLY A 72 7.78 12.99 17.32
CA GLY A 72 8.73 13.54 18.28
C GLY A 72 8.56 15.04 18.55
N ILE A 73 7.50 15.66 18.03
CA ILE A 73 7.27 17.10 18.16
C ILE A 73 6.34 17.41 19.35
N GLU A 74 6.85 18.19 20.31
CA GLU A 74 6.04 18.81 21.38
C GLU A 74 5.32 20.06 20.86
N LEU A 75 4.04 20.18 21.19
CA LEU A 75 3.13 21.22 20.68
C LEU A 75 2.53 22.10 21.78
N GLU A 76 2.89 21.90 23.05
CA GLU A 76 2.46 22.81 24.12
C GLU A 76 2.91 24.25 23.82
N GLY A 77 1.97 25.20 23.93
CA GLY A 77 2.22 26.61 23.66
C GLY A 77 2.41 26.99 22.19
N LYS A 78 2.38 26.03 21.26
CA LYS A 78 2.42 26.31 19.82
C LYS A 78 1.00 26.49 19.27
N PRO A 79 0.74 27.51 18.41
CA PRO A 79 -0.55 27.64 17.75
C PRO A 79 -0.85 26.42 16.86
N GLU A 80 -2.13 26.15 16.61
CA GLU A 80 -2.54 25.21 15.57
C GLU A 80 -2.37 25.87 14.21
N GLU A 81 -1.61 25.22 13.33
CA GLU A 81 -1.47 25.63 11.94
C GLU A 81 -2.63 25.03 11.14
N GLU A 82 -3.23 25.84 10.26
CA GLU A 82 -4.24 25.36 9.34
C GLU A 82 -3.62 24.35 8.36
N GLU A 83 -4.35 23.26 8.09
CA GLU A 83 -3.92 22.29 7.10
C GLU A 83 -4.03 22.90 5.70
N ASP A 84 -2.93 22.88 4.95
CA ASP A 84 -2.92 23.21 3.52
C ASP A 84 -3.66 22.13 2.73
N ILE A 85 -4.96 22.35 2.51
CA ILE A 85 -5.82 21.47 1.72
C ILE A 85 -5.59 21.76 0.24
N GLN A 86 -4.80 20.90 -0.40
CA GLN A 86 -4.58 20.94 -1.84
C GLN A 86 -5.52 19.98 -2.56
N GLU A 87 -6.48 20.54 -3.30
CA GLU A 87 -7.39 19.77 -4.16
C GLU A 87 -6.61 19.01 -5.26
N PRO A 88 -6.97 17.76 -5.56
CA PRO A 88 -6.28 16.96 -6.58
C PRO A 88 -6.60 17.40 -8.02
N PHE A 89 -7.72 18.09 -8.24
CA PHE A 89 -8.09 18.56 -9.58
C PHE A 89 -9.02 19.76 -9.52
N GLN A 90 -9.12 20.46 -10.65
CA GLN A 90 -10.10 21.52 -10.88
C GLN A 90 -11.20 21.00 -11.80
N VAL A 91 -12.46 21.22 -11.43
CA VAL A 91 -13.62 20.89 -12.28
C VAL A 91 -13.76 21.96 -13.36
N VAL A 92 -13.71 21.56 -14.63
CA VAL A 92 -13.97 22.47 -15.75
C VAL A 92 -15.49 22.55 -15.93
N VAL A 93 -16.07 23.72 -15.65
CA VAL A 93 -17.53 23.92 -15.60
C VAL A 93 -18.18 23.50 -16.92
N SER A 94 -18.95 22.42 -16.84
CA SER A 94 -19.86 21.95 -17.89
C SER A 94 -21.17 21.56 -17.21
N ARG A 95 -22.30 21.63 -17.93
CA ARG A 95 -23.65 21.29 -17.41
C ARG A 95 -23.77 19.88 -16.77
N LYS A 96 -22.74 19.02 -16.86
CA LYS A 96 -22.69 17.67 -16.29
C LYS A 96 -21.44 17.35 -15.44
N CYS A 97 -20.56 18.30 -15.12
CA CYS A 97 -19.33 18.10 -14.32
C CYS A 97 -18.49 16.86 -14.73
N LYS A 98 -18.35 16.60 -16.04
CA LYS A 98 -17.66 15.40 -16.54
C LYS A 98 -16.19 15.62 -16.87
N VAL A 99 -15.65 16.82 -16.72
CA VAL A 99 -14.30 17.13 -17.20
C VAL A 99 -13.49 17.77 -16.08
N ILE A 100 -12.28 17.27 -15.86
CA ILE A 100 -11.35 17.74 -14.81
C ILE A 100 -9.97 18.05 -15.40
N LYS A 101 -9.27 19.02 -14.78
CA LYS A 101 -7.83 19.20 -14.92
C LYS A 101 -7.14 18.67 -13.68
N HIS A 102 -6.42 17.56 -13.82
CA HIS A 102 -5.82 16.85 -12.69
C HIS A 102 -4.36 17.28 -12.50
N TYR A 103 -3.92 17.49 -11.25
CA TYR A 103 -2.58 18.02 -10.94
C TYR A 103 -1.42 17.13 -11.45
N SER A 104 -1.69 15.84 -11.65
CA SER A 104 -0.71 14.89 -12.20
C SER A 104 -0.65 14.89 -13.73
N HIS A 105 -1.54 15.64 -14.39
CA HIS A 105 -1.68 15.66 -15.84
C HIS A 105 -2.32 16.99 -16.26
N GLU A 106 -1.61 18.09 -15.99
CA GLU A 106 -2.16 19.45 -16.11
C GLU A 106 -2.32 19.93 -17.56
N ASP A 107 -1.50 19.39 -18.48
CA ASP A 107 -1.48 19.79 -19.89
C ASP A 107 -2.74 19.34 -20.66
N HIS A 108 -3.44 18.32 -20.16
CA HIS A 108 -4.65 17.79 -20.79
C HIS A 108 -5.83 17.74 -19.83
N GLN A 109 -7.03 17.69 -20.41
CA GLN A 109 -8.26 17.50 -19.66
C GLN A 109 -8.61 16.02 -19.62
N LEU A 110 -9.18 15.57 -18.50
CA LEU A 110 -9.67 14.22 -18.34
C LEU A 110 -11.20 14.22 -18.33
N GLU A 111 -11.79 13.33 -19.12
CA GLU A 111 -13.23 13.14 -19.22
C GLU A 111 -13.67 11.92 -18.41
N LEU A 112 -14.76 12.08 -17.66
CA LEU A 112 -15.38 11.02 -16.87
C LEU A 112 -16.18 10.08 -17.77
N ASP A 113 -15.81 8.83 -17.71
CA ASP A 113 -16.58 7.68 -18.14
C ASP A 113 -17.24 7.06 -16.91
N GLU A 114 -18.57 6.88 -16.95
CA GLU A 114 -19.32 6.33 -15.81
C GLU A 114 -19.11 4.81 -15.68
N GLY A 115 -18.38 4.19 -16.62
CA GLY A 115 -18.12 2.76 -16.63
C GLY A 115 -19.35 1.95 -17.06
N GLY A 116 -19.43 0.70 -16.62
CA GLY A 116 -20.55 -0.22 -16.92
C GLY A 116 -20.44 -1.01 -18.23
N VAL A 117 -19.45 -0.73 -19.07
CA VAL A 117 -19.06 -1.58 -20.20
C VAL A 117 -17.66 -2.11 -19.91
N VAL A 118 -17.45 -3.41 -20.07
CA VAL A 118 -16.12 -4.01 -19.89
C VAL A 118 -15.17 -3.37 -20.88
N CYS A 119 -14.26 -2.53 -20.40
CA CYS A 119 -13.24 -1.92 -21.23
C CYS A 119 -12.36 -3.02 -21.86
N HIS A 120 -11.90 -2.79 -23.10
CA HIS A 120 -10.91 -3.65 -23.73
C HIS A 120 -9.72 -3.89 -22.77
N GLU A 121 -9.20 -5.12 -22.79
CA GLU A 121 -8.34 -5.78 -21.78
C GLU A 121 -7.00 -5.08 -21.44
N SER A 122 -6.77 -3.84 -21.87
CA SER A 122 -5.49 -3.13 -21.77
C SER A 122 -5.52 -1.79 -21.03
N ILE A 123 -6.69 -1.25 -20.66
CA ILE A 123 -6.74 0.04 -19.94
C ILE A 123 -6.38 -0.15 -18.47
N ARG A 124 -5.33 0.55 -18.03
CA ARG A 124 -4.84 0.52 -16.65
C ARG A 124 -4.77 1.93 -16.06
N CYS A 125 -5.14 2.04 -14.80
CA CYS A 125 -5.08 3.27 -14.05
C CYS A 125 -3.61 3.67 -13.78
N SER A 126 -3.27 4.92 -14.08
CA SER A 126 -1.94 5.50 -13.88
C SER A 126 -1.54 5.58 -12.40
N ALA A 127 -2.51 5.63 -11.48
CA ALA A 127 -2.24 5.75 -10.05
C ALA A 127 -2.06 4.40 -9.34
N CYS A 128 -2.92 3.41 -9.60
CA CYS A 128 -2.85 2.12 -8.89
C CYS A 128 -2.27 0.98 -9.75
N ALA A 129 -1.99 1.24 -11.04
CA ALA A 129 -1.56 0.27 -12.06
C ALA A 129 -2.52 -0.89 -12.35
N LEU A 130 -3.66 -0.96 -11.64
CA LEU A 130 -4.68 -1.99 -11.87
C LEU A 130 -5.50 -1.71 -13.13
N PRO A 131 -6.04 -2.75 -13.78
CA PRO A 131 -6.99 -2.60 -14.87
C PRO A 131 -8.24 -1.82 -14.43
N VAL A 132 -8.84 -1.10 -15.37
CA VAL A 132 -10.16 -0.50 -15.22
C VAL A 132 -11.17 -1.42 -15.87
N TYR A 133 -12.06 -2.01 -15.05
CA TYR A 133 -13.05 -2.98 -15.54
C TYR A 133 -14.42 -2.35 -15.73
N LEU A 134 -15.11 -2.07 -14.62
CA LEU A 134 -16.49 -1.57 -14.58
C LEU A 134 -16.59 -0.23 -13.83
N ASP A 135 -15.59 0.10 -13.02
CA ASP A 135 -15.58 1.29 -12.16
C ASP A 135 -15.54 2.57 -13.01
N PRO A 136 -16.19 3.65 -12.56
CA PRO A 136 -16.05 4.96 -13.19
C PRO A 136 -14.59 5.42 -13.22
N TYR A 137 -14.19 6.04 -14.33
CA TYR A 137 -12.82 6.44 -14.56
C TYR A 137 -12.73 7.72 -15.40
N TYR A 138 -11.63 8.43 -15.22
CA TYR A 138 -11.25 9.59 -16.01
C TYR A 138 -10.24 9.16 -17.08
N LYS A 139 -10.45 9.56 -18.34
CA LYS A 139 -9.54 9.30 -19.45
C LYS A 139 -9.14 10.58 -20.16
N CYS A 140 -7.89 10.66 -20.58
CA CYS A 140 -7.42 11.69 -21.50
C CYS A 140 -7.82 11.31 -22.93
N SER A 141 -8.27 12.29 -23.72
CA SER A 141 -8.57 12.09 -25.14
C SER A 141 -7.33 12.17 -26.04
N THR A 142 -6.27 12.83 -25.57
CA THR A 142 -5.03 13.06 -26.33
C THR A 142 -3.99 11.96 -26.13
N CYS A 143 -3.97 11.30 -24.97
CA CYS A 143 -2.98 10.27 -24.66
C CYS A 143 -3.59 9.12 -23.83
N GLY A 144 -2.82 8.05 -23.62
CA GLY A 144 -3.27 6.86 -22.88
C GLY A 144 -3.38 7.03 -21.35
N PHE A 145 -3.44 8.26 -20.84
CA PHE A 145 -3.54 8.51 -19.40
C PHE A 145 -4.95 8.27 -18.87
N VAL A 146 -5.07 7.39 -17.87
CA VAL A 146 -6.34 6.99 -17.27
C VAL A 146 -6.22 6.95 -15.75
N LEU A 147 -7.27 7.35 -15.03
CA LEU A 147 -7.37 7.20 -13.58
C LEU A 147 -8.74 6.64 -13.21
N HIS A 148 -8.80 5.66 -12.30
CA HIS A 148 -10.08 5.39 -11.61
C HIS A 148 -10.59 6.68 -10.97
N LYS A 149 -11.91 6.88 -10.91
CA LYS A 149 -12.52 8.04 -10.24
C LYS A 149 -12.03 8.15 -8.78
N THR A 150 -11.94 7.02 -8.09
CA THR A 150 -11.38 6.96 -6.72
C THR A 150 -9.90 7.39 -6.68
N CYS A 151 -9.10 6.94 -7.65
CA CYS A 151 -7.69 7.34 -7.76
C CYS A 151 -7.49 8.82 -8.08
N ALA A 152 -8.37 9.43 -8.89
CA ALA A 152 -8.33 10.86 -9.17
C ALA A 152 -8.68 11.72 -7.94
N ASN A 153 -9.40 11.17 -6.97
CA ASN A 153 -9.78 11.85 -5.72
C ASN A 153 -8.79 11.60 -4.57
N LEU A 154 -7.64 10.97 -4.83
CA LEU A 154 -6.64 10.75 -3.79
C LEU A 154 -6.11 12.10 -3.26
N PRO A 155 -6.08 12.30 -1.93
CA PRO A 155 -5.65 13.57 -1.35
C PRO A 155 -4.15 13.78 -1.59
N ARG A 156 -3.76 15.02 -1.92
CA ARG A 156 -2.37 15.38 -2.19
C ARG A 156 -1.49 15.35 -0.94
N LYS A 157 -2.05 15.66 0.22
CA LYS A 157 -1.43 15.54 1.55
C LYS A 157 -2.26 14.56 2.38
N LEU A 158 -1.62 13.61 3.01
CA LEU A 158 -2.29 12.49 3.67
C LEU A 158 -1.68 12.18 5.03
N ARG A 159 -2.47 12.34 6.08
CA ARG A 159 -2.17 11.71 7.38
C ARG A 159 -2.73 10.29 7.37
N HIS A 160 -1.84 9.33 7.64
CA HIS A 160 -2.17 7.92 7.59
C HIS A 160 -1.51 7.16 8.73
N GLU A 161 -2.21 6.15 9.23
CA GLU A 161 -1.78 5.22 10.28
C GLU A 161 -0.46 4.50 9.96
N LEU A 162 -0.06 4.43 8.69
CA LEU A 162 1.13 3.72 8.22
C LEU A 162 2.40 4.53 8.44
N HIS A 163 2.29 5.82 8.74
CA HIS A 163 3.42 6.68 8.98
C HIS A 163 3.10 7.83 9.93
N LYS A 164 4.07 8.26 10.73
CA LYS A 164 3.90 9.31 11.75
C LYS A 164 3.91 10.74 11.21
N HIS A 165 4.34 10.96 9.97
CA HIS A 165 4.32 12.26 9.31
C HIS A 165 3.25 12.32 8.22
N THR A 166 2.85 13.54 7.85
CA THR A 166 2.01 13.78 6.68
C THR A 166 2.74 13.36 5.41
N LEU A 167 2.11 12.47 4.63
CA LEU A 167 2.62 11.97 3.37
C LEU A 167 2.15 12.87 2.22
N THR A 168 2.95 12.95 1.16
CA THR A 168 2.64 13.71 -0.06
C THR A 168 2.44 12.76 -1.24
N LEU A 169 1.34 12.89 -1.98
CA LEU A 169 1.08 12.10 -3.16
C LEU A 169 1.94 12.60 -4.33
N ARG A 170 2.78 11.72 -4.85
CA ARG A 170 3.60 11.97 -6.03
C ARG A 170 3.18 11.07 -7.19
N PRO A 171 2.82 11.66 -8.33
CA PRO A 171 2.78 10.93 -9.59
C PRO A 171 4.15 10.35 -9.87
N ASN A 172 4.19 9.15 -10.42
CA ASN A 172 5.44 8.48 -10.71
C ASN A 172 5.84 8.71 -12.18
N THR A 173 5.88 10.00 -12.52
CA THR A 173 6.24 10.57 -13.82
C THR A 173 7.09 11.82 -13.54
N SER A 174 8.30 11.89 -14.07
CA SER A 174 9.17 13.07 -13.93
C SER A 174 8.70 14.17 -14.86
N SER A 175 8.86 15.43 -14.46
CA SER A 175 8.52 16.64 -15.22
C SER A 175 9.39 16.88 -16.49
N GLY A 176 10.11 15.85 -16.97
CA GLY A 176 10.86 15.84 -18.23
C GLY A 176 10.62 14.57 -19.07
N ASP A 177 9.63 13.76 -18.71
CA ASP A 177 9.41 12.44 -19.30
C ASP A 177 8.47 12.49 -20.51
N GLU A 178 9.03 12.87 -21.67
CA GLU A 178 8.44 12.45 -22.95
C GLU A 178 8.61 10.92 -23.17
N ASN A 179 9.37 10.21 -22.31
CA ASN A 179 9.84 8.84 -22.55
C ASN A 179 9.72 7.82 -21.37
N GLY A 180 8.90 7.97 -20.31
CA GLY A 180 8.62 6.81 -19.42
C GLY A 180 8.14 7.05 -17.98
N TYR A 181 8.13 5.98 -17.17
CA TYR A 181 7.85 5.98 -15.72
C TYR A 181 8.93 5.19 -14.94
N ASN A 182 9.00 5.35 -13.61
CA ASN A 182 9.96 4.65 -12.73
C ASN A 182 9.31 3.55 -11.88
N PHE A 183 10.08 2.59 -11.36
CA PHE A 183 9.61 1.69 -10.31
C PHE A 183 10.00 2.19 -8.91
N PHE A 184 9.20 1.81 -7.93
CA PHE A 184 9.58 1.91 -6.53
C PHE A 184 9.17 0.66 -5.76
N ASN A 185 9.88 0.39 -4.67
CA ASN A 185 9.49 -0.68 -3.75
C ASN A 185 8.61 -0.09 -2.65
N CYS A 186 7.37 -0.55 -2.56
CA CYS A 186 6.48 -0.09 -1.50
C CYS A 186 7.02 -0.52 -0.12
N THR A 187 7.27 0.41 0.79
CA THR A 187 7.83 0.12 2.11
C THR A 187 6.91 -0.73 2.99
N VAL A 188 5.61 -0.75 2.70
CA VAL A 188 4.59 -1.48 3.46
C VAL A 188 4.38 -2.90 2.93
N CYS A 189 4.00 -3.06 1.65
CA CYS A 189 3.73 -4.38 1.07
C CYS A 189 4.94 -5.05 0.41
N LYS A 190 6.09 -4.35 0.29
CA LYS A 190 7.34 -4.83 -0.31
C LYS A 190 7.24 -5.28 -1.77
N ARG A 191 6.17 -4.90 -2.47
CA ARG A 191 6.02 -5.14 -3.92
C ARG A 191 6.62 -3.99 -4.71
N LEU A 192 7.22 -4.33 -5.85
CA LEU A 192 7.63 -3.35 -6.85
C LEU A 192 6.39 -2.80 -7.57
N CYS A 193 6.25 -1.48 -7.59
CA CYS A 193 5.07 -0.77 -8.08
C CYS A 193 5.48 0.35 -9.05
N SER A 194 4.63 0.69 -10.02
CA SER A 194 4.85 1.81 -10.95
C SER A 194 3.74 2.88 -10.92
N GLY A 195 2.74 2.71 -10.06
CA GLY A 195 1.67 3.68 -9.88
C GLY A 195 2.14 4.94 -9.16
N PHE A 196 1.20 5.76 -8.71
CA PHE A 196 1.48 6.87 -7.80
C PHE A 196 1.94 6.34 -6.44
N LYS A 197 2.65 7.19 -5.70
CA LYS A 197 3.12 6.87 -4.35
C LYS A 197 2.92 8.01 -3.39
N TYR A 198 2.68 7.67 -2.14
CA TYR A 198 2.78 8.57 -1.01
C TYR A 198 4.21 8.54 -0.47
N VAL A 199 4.83 9.71 -0.34
CA VAL A 199 6.19 9.85 0.20
C VAL A 199 6.22 10.79 1.39
N CYS A 200 7.16 10.57 2.31
CA CYS A 200 7.51 11.54 3.33
C CYS A 200 8.76 12.32 2.89
N GLU A 201 8.80 13.63 3.14
CA GLU A 201 10.00 14.43 2.83
C GLU A 201 11.11 14.22 3.87
N CYS A 202 10.75 13.87 5.10
CA CYS A 202 11.68 13.68 6.22
C CYS A 202 12.13 12.23 6.41
N CYS A 203 11.54 11.27 5.69
CA CYS A 203 11.80 9.84 5.88
C CYS A 203 11.92 9.13 4.54
N ASP A 204 12.76 8.09 4.47
CA ASP A 204 12.88 7.21 3.31
C ASP A 204 11.71 6.22 3.25
N VAL A 205 10.50 6.75 3.04
CA VAL A 205 9.26 5.97 2.91
C VAL A 205 8.54 6.26 1.61
N GLU A 206 8.23 5.20 0.88
CA GLU A 206 7.46 5.24 -0.35
C GLU A 206 6.34 4.19 -0.27
N ILE A 207 5.09 4.65 -0.21
CA ILE A 207 3.92 3.80 0.01
C ILE A 207 3.02 3.84 -1.21
N ASP A 208 2.71 2.68 -1.77
CA ASP A 208 1.78 2.56 -2.88
C ASP A 208 0.37 3.02 -2.46
N VAL A 209 -0.33 3.72 -3.36
CA VAL A 209 -1.66 4.29 -3.08
C VAL A 209 -2.68 3.24 -2.62
N ARG A 210 -2.55 1.97 -3.04
CA ARG A 210 -3.43 0.89 -2.60
C ARG A 210 -3.19 0.55 -1.12
N CYS A 211 -1.94 0.60 -0.66
CA CYS A 211 -1.66 0.42 0.76
C CYS A 211 -2.23 1.57 1.60
N CYS A 212 -2.11 2.82 1.12
CA CYS A 212 -2.70 4.00 1.78
C CYS A 212 -4.24 4.12 1.63
N SER A 213 -4.87 3.27 0.82
CA SER A 213 -6.34 3.23 0.70
C SER A 213 -7.00 2.45 1.84
N ILE A 214 -6.21 1.63 2.54
CA ILE A 214 -6.67 0.82 3.68
C ILE A 214 -6.72 1.69 4.93
N ARG A 215 -7.92 1.89 5.47
CA ARG A 215 -8.14 2.64 6.72
C ARG A 215 -8.60 1.72 7.85
N GLU A 216 -8.38 2.17 9.07
CA GLU A 216 -8.89 1.51 10.27
C GLU A 216 -10.29 2.03 10.64
N PRO A 217 -11.20 1.17 11.13
CA PRO A 217 -11.10 -0.29 11.15
C PRO A 217 -11.17 -0.89 9.73
N PHE A 218 -10.33 -1.88 9.45
CA PHE A 218 -10.37 -2.57 8.15
C PHE A 218 -11.17 -3.86 8.26
N ILE A 219 -12.21 -3.98 7.44
CA ILE A 219 -13.03 -5.20 7.30
C ILE A 219 -12.61 -5.89 6.02
N HIS A 220 -12.27 -7.17 6.08
CA HIS A 220 -11.73 -7.90 4.96
C HIS A 220 -12.34 -9.29 4.89
N GLU A 221 -12.72 -9.76 3.70
CA GLU A 221 -13.43 -11.04 3.52
C GLU A 221 -12.67 -12.28 4.04
N SER A 222 -11.33 -12.20 4.12
CA SER A 222 -10.52 -13.27 4.73
C SER A 222 -10.75 -13.45 6.23
N HIS A 223 -11.39 -12.49 6.91
CA HIS A 223 -11.54 -12.51 8.36
C HIS A 223 -12.71 -11.66 8.86
N ARG A 224 -13.56 -12.23 9.73
CA ARG A 224 -14.83 -11.59 10.14
C ARG A 224 -14.69 -10.40 11.08
N HIS A 225 -13.62 -10.33 11.88
CA HIS A 225 -13.40 -9.23 12.82
C HIS A 225 -12.71 -8.03 12.15
N GLN A 226 -12.79 -6.87 12.81
CA GLN A 226 -12.09 -5.66 12.39
C GLN A 226 -10.58 -5.79 12.60
N LEU A 227 -9.81 -5.27 11.65
CA LEU A 227 -8.35 -5.31 11.68
C LEU A 227 -7.75 -3.90 11.84
N PHE A 228 -6.64 -3.81 12.58
CA PHE A 228 -5.99 -2.56 12.97
C PHE A 228 -4.45 -2.65 12.89
N LEU A 229 -3.76 -1.55 12.58
CA LEU A 229 -2.30 -1.41 12.68
C LEU A 229 -1.89 -1.13 14.13
N THR A 230 -1.90 -2.17 14.96
CA THR A 230 -1.53 -2.07 16.38
C THR A 230 -0.04 -2.20 16.64
N CYS A 231 0.72 -2.90 15.78
CA CYS A 231 2.14 -3.17 15.94
C CYS A 231 2.87 -3.11 14.58
N SER A 232 4.13 -2.66 14.59
CA SER A 232 5.00 -2.58 13.42
C SER A 232 5.92 -3.80 13.24
N GLU A 233 5.64 -4.89 13.97
CA GLU A 233 6.42 -6.13 13.89
C GLU A 233 5.94 -7.02 12.73
N ALA A 234 6.91 -7.69 12.11
CA ALA A 234 6.62 -8.67 11.09
C ALA A 234 5.90 -9.89 11.70
N LYS A 235 4.84 -10.35 11.04
CA LYS A 235 4.07 -11.53 11.46
C LYS A 235 3.71 -12.40 10.27
N LEU A 236 3.38 -13.66 10.55
CA LEU A 236 2.75 -14.53 9.57
C LEU A 236 1.37 -14.00 9.21
N CYS A 237 1.14 -13.83 7.91
CA CYS A 237 -0.16 -13.44 7.39
C CYS A 237 -1.09 -14.67 7.34
N GLY A 238 -2.22 -14.62 8.02
CA GLY A 238 -3.20 -15.71 8.10
C GLY A 238 -3.87 -16.04 6.77
N ALA A 239 -3.83 -15.15 5.78
CA ALA A 239 -4.34 -15.41 4.43
C ALA A 239 -3.35 -16.16 3.53
N CYS A 240 -2.04 -16.12 3.83
CA CYS A 240 -1.01 -16.65 2.94
C CYS A 240 0.06 -17.53 3.58
N ASN A 241 0.11 -17.56 4.92
CA ASN A 241 1.13 -18.20 5.73
C ASN A 241 2.57 -17.78 5.36
N LYS A 242 2.74 -16.56 4.84
CA LYS A 242 4.06 -15.94 4.62
C LYS A 242 4.28 -14.81 5.60
N ASN A 243 5.54 -14.57 5.95
CA ASN A 243 5.91 -13.46 6.79
C ASN A 243 5.69 -12.13 6.05
N ALA A 244 4.95 -11.21 6.65
CA ALA A 244 4.71 -9.87 6.13
C ALA A 244 5.32 -8.85 7.10
N SER A 245 6.03 -7.87 6.55
CA SER A 245 6.71 -6.83 7.35
C SER A 245 5.75 -5.90 8.09
N THR A 246 4.58 -5.67 7.50
CA THR A 246 3.54 -4.81 8.06
C THR A 246 2.23 -5.56 7.92
N VAL A 247 1.49 -5.65 9.03
CA VAL A 247 0.24 -6.42 9.11
C VAL A 247 -0.86 -5.63 9.79
N LEU A 248 -2.10 -5.90 9.38
CA LEU A 248 -3.31 -5.53 10.10
C LEU A 248 -3.64 -6.65 11.07
N ASN A 249 -3.78 -6.34 12.35
CA ASN A 249 -4.01 -7.31 13.41
C ASN A 249 -5.48 -7.31 13.81
N CYS A 250 -6.04 -8.50 14.01
CA CYS A 250 -7.25 -8.65 14.78
C CYS A 250 -6.92 -8.45 16.27
N VAL A 251 -7.84 -7.85 17.01
CA VAL A 251 -7.73 -7.65 18.46
C VAL A 251 -8.50 -8.71 19.24
N ASP A 252 -9.43 -9.40 18.57
CA ASP A 252 -10.29 -10.43 19.14
C ASP A 252 -9.69 -11.85 18.99
N CYS A 253 -8.72 -12.05 18.09
CA CYS A 253 -8.02 -13.32 17.88
C CYS A 253 -6.60 -13.12 17.31
N GLU A 254 -5.83 -14.19 17.14
CA GLU A 254 -4.43 -14.14 16.67
C GLU A 254 -4.27 -13.90 15.16
N PHE A 255 -5.34 -13.55 14.44
CA PHE A 255 -5.28 -13.34 13.00
C PHE A 255 -4.53 -12.04 12.65
N ALA A 256 -3.63 -12.13 11.67
CA ALA A 256 -2.93 -10.98 11.09
C ALA A 256 -2.98 -11.04 9.55
N LEU A 257 -3.20 -9.90 8.90
CA LEU A 257 -3.27 -9.79 7.44
C LEU A 257 -2.13 -8.93 6.91
N GLY A 258 -1.27 -9.52 6.07
CA GLY A 258 -0.24 -8.78 5.34
C GLY A 258 -0.83 -7.85 4.29
N PHE A 259 -0.21 -6.68 4.09
CA PHE A 259 -0.67 -5.69 3.11
C PHE A 259 -0.59 -6.17 1.66
N ASP A 260 0.30 -7.11 1.35
CA ASP A 260 0.35 -7.76 0.05
C ASP A 260 -0.94 -8.53 -0.25
N CYS A 261 -1.55 -9.15 0.77
CA CYS A 261 -2.82 -9.86 0.69
C CYS A 261 -4.02 -8.90 0.80
N ALA A 262 -3.97 -7.92 1.71
CA ALA A 262 -5.04 -6.94 1.90
C ALA A 262 -5.30 -6.07 0.66
N THR A 263 -4.31 -5.93 -0.23
CA THR A 263 -4.41 -5.14 -1.47
C THR A 263 -4.48 -6.02 -2.73
N LEU A 264 -4.81 -7.31 -2.58
CA LEU A 264 -5.14 -8.14 -3.73
C LEU A 264 -6.45 -7.66 -4.35
N PRO A 265 -6.55 -7.56 -5.69
CA PRO A 265 -7.81 -7.22 -6.32
C PRO A 265 -8.85 -8.31 -6.04
N HIS A 266 -9.96 -7.94 -5.40
CA HIS A 266 -11.01 -8.90 -5.06
C HIS A 266 -11.62 -9.53 -6.32
N LYS A 267 -11.93 -8.72 -7.35
CA LYS A 267 -12.51 -9.18 -8.62
C LYS A 267 -11.56 -8.89 -9.76
N VAL A 268 -11.34 -9.89 -10.62
CA VAL A 268 -10.44 -9.78 -11.77
C VAL A 268 -11.03 -10.47 -12.98
N LYS A 269 -10.71 -9.92 -14.15
CA LYS A 269 -11.00 -10.54 -15.43
C LYS A 269 -9.79 -11.36 -15.87
N HIS A 270 -10.01 -12.58 -16.32
CA HIS A 270 -8.94 -13.45 -16.82
C HIS A 270 -9.37 -14.13 -18.11
N LYS A 271 -8.42 -14.35 -19.02
CA LYS A 271 -8.67 -14.93 -20.36
C LYS A 271 -9.28 -16.33 -20.36
N CYS A 272 -9.16 -17.07 -19.26
CA CYS A 272 -9.73 -18.41 -19.13
C CYS A 272 -11.24 -18.38 -18.83
N ASP A 273 -11.81 -17.23 -18.48
CA ASP A 273 -13.20 -17.16 -18.04
C ASP A 273 -13.91 -15.91 -18.58
N THR A 274 -15.16 -16.08 -19.02
CA THR A 274 -16.02 -14.96 -19.45
C THR A 274 -16.60 -14.17 -18.28
N HIS A 275 -16.61 -14.72 -17.07
CA HIS A 275 -17.02 -14.03 -15.85
C HIS A 275 -15.82 -13.41 -15.12
N PHE A 276 -16.12 -12.67 -14.05
CA PHE A 276 -15.09 -12.21 -13.12
C PHE A 276 -14.77 -13.32 -12.14
N LEU A 277 -13.48 -13.50 -11.88
CA LEU A 277 -13.01 -14.34 -10.79
C LEU A 277 -12.99 -13.52 -9.50
N SER A 278 -13.47 -14.10 -8.41
CA SER A 278 -13.31 -13.60 -7.05
C SER A 278 -12.17 -14.32 -6.35
N VAL A 279 -11.48 -13.65 -5.43
CA VAL A 279 -10.51 -14.31 -4.56
C VAL A 279 -11.26 -15.06 -3.45
N CYS A 280 -10.97 -16.35 -3.30
CA CYS A 280 -11.31 -17.12 -2.11
C CYS A 280 -10.11 -17.09 -1.16
N PHE A 281 -10.34 -16.95 0.15
CA PHE A 281 -9.30 -16.91 1.18
C PHE A 281 -9.11 -18.23 1.92
N GLY A 282 -9.54 -19.31 1.27
CA GLY A 282 -9.47 -20.66 1.78
C GLY A 282 -10.81 -21.11 2.37
N GLU A 283 -11.05 -22.40 2.30
CA GLU A 283 -12.26 -23.06 2.77
C GLU A 283 -11.91 -24.42 3.38
N GLU A 284 -12.60 -24.81 4.44
CA GLU A 284 -12.43 -26.11 5.07
C GLU A 284 -13.11 -27.19 4.22
N THR A 285 -12.43 -27.67 3.17
CA THR A 285 -12.94 -28.73 2.31
C THR A 285 -11.91 -29.82 2.07
N SER A 286 -12.38 -31.04 1.88
CA SER A 286 -11.56 -32.16 1.38
C SER A 286 -11.48 -32.18 -0.15
N GLY A 287 -11.97 -31.13 -0.82
CA GLY A 287 -12.01 -31.01 -2.27
C GLY A 287 -10.60 -30.93 -2.87
N GLN A 288 -10.44 -31.46 -4.08
CA GLN A 288 -9.21 -31.30 -4.85
C GLN A 288 -9.47 -30.33 -6.00
N TYR A 289 -8.86 -29.16 -5.93
CA TYR A 289 -8.93 -28.15 -6.98
C TYR A 289 -7.72 -28.22 -7.90
N TRP A 290 -7.92 -27.84 -9.17
CA TRP A 290 -6.90 -27.82 -10.19
C TRP A 290 -6.91 -26.46 -10.90
N CYS A 291 -5.73 -25.90 -11.08
CA CYS A 291 -5.58 -24.62 -11.75
C CYS A 291 -5.71 -24.79 -13.26
N GLU A 292 -6.71 -24.17 -13.88
CA GLU A 292 -6.95 -24.23 -15.34
C GLU A 292 -5.82 -23.60 -16.18
N VAL A 293 -4.92 -22.81 -15.57
CA VAL A 293 -3.81 -22.15 -16.29
C VAL A 293 -2.53 -22.99 -16.32
N CYS A 294 -2.20 -23.65 -15.21
CA CYS A 294 -0.95 -24.40 -15.10
C CYS A 294 -1.17 -25.90 -14.91
N GLU A 295 -2.42 -26.35 -14.84
CA GLU A 295 -2.81 -27.75 -14.70
C GLU A 295 -2.15 -28.41 -13.47
N THR A 296 -2.01 -27.66 -12.37
CA THR A 296 -1.50 -28.19 -11.10
C THR A 296 -2.47 -27.98 -9.95
N ARG A 297 -2.32 -28.77 -8.89
CA ARG A 297 -3.21 -28.77 -7.72
C ARG A 297 -3.24 -27.40 -7.03
N VAL A 298 -4.44 -26.92 -6.73
CA VAL A 298 -4.69 -25.75 -5.88
C VAL A 298 -4.99 -26.25 -4.47
N ASP A 299 -4.38 -25.61 -3.48
CA ASP A 299 -4.61 -25.92 -2.07
C ASP A 299 -5.85 -25.17 -1.57
N PRO A 300 -6.96 -25.87 -1.24
CA PRO A 300 -8.22 -25.24 -0.82
C PRO A 300 -8.08 -24.46 0.50
N ASN A 301 -7.07 -24.75 1.31
CA ASN A 301 -6.83 -24.06 2.59
C ASN A 301 -6.04 -22.75 2.40
N LYS A 302 -5.60 -22.46 1.17
CA LYS A 302 -4.91 -21.21 0.83
C LYS A 302 -5.82 -20.36 -0.03
N ARG A 303 -5.43 -19.10 -0.21
CA ARG A 303 -6.11 -18.22 -1.17
C ARG A 303 -5.89 -18.64 -2.63
N PHE A 304 -6.94 -18.55 -3.43
CA PHE A 304 -6.97 -18.79 -4.89
C PHE A 304 -8.08 -17.96 -5.53
N TYR A 305 -8.08 -17.82 -6.85
CA TYR A 305 -9.18 -17.19 -7.58
C TYR A 305 -10.18 -18.25 -8.05
N THR A 306 -11.46 -17.97 -7.92
CA THR A 306 -12.54 -18.85 -8.37
C THR A 306 -13.66 -18.08 -9.06
N CYS A 307 -14.40 -18.75 -9.94
CA CYS A 307 -15.66 -18.24 -10.48
C CYS A 307 -16.79 -19.13 -9.97
N GLU A 308 -17.80 -18.54 -9.32
CA GLU A 308 -18.96 -19.30 -8.84
C GLU A 308 -19.82 -19.83 -10.01
N ASP A 309 -19.91 -19.10 -11.11
CA ASP A 309 -20.73 -19.47 -12.27
C ASP A 309 -20.10 -20.60 -13.10
N CYS A 310 -18.77 -20.56 -13.29
CA CYS A 310 -18.03 -21.51 -14.13
C CYS A 310 -17.32 -22.62 -13.33
N SER A 311 -17.21 -22.48 -12.02
CA SER A 311 -16.36 -23.32 -11.16
C SER A 311 -14.87 -23.33 -11.56
N THR A 312 -14.42 -22.34 -12.33
CA THR A 312 -13.01 -22.15 -12.72
C THR A 312 -12.18 -21.84 -11.49
N THR A 313 -11.13 -22.62 -11.20
CA THR A 313 -10.19 -22.33 -10.11
C THR A 313 -8.79 -22.03 -10.63
N LEU A 314 -8.15 -20.98 -10.12
CA LEU A 314 -6.82 -20.53 -10.54
C LEU A 314 -5.94 -20.18 -9.34
N HIS A 315 -4.65 -20.51 -9.37
CA HIS A 315 -3.71 -20.00 -8.36
C HIS A 315 -3.62 -18.47 -8.42
N ILE A 316 -3.36 -17.83 -7.27
CA ILE A 316 -3.13 -16.37 -7.21
C ILE A 316 -2.05 -15.95 -8.22
N ASN A 317 -0.92 -16.65 -8.29
CA ASN A 317 0.18 -16.26 -9.17
C ASN A 317 -0.12 -16.48 -10.66
N CYS A 318 -1.11 -17.31 -11.00
CA CYS A 318 -1.54 -17.51 -12.38
C CYS A 318 -2.42 -16.37 -12.89
N VAL A 319 -3.02 -15.60 -11.97
CA VAL A 319 -3.91 -14.47 -12.27
C VAL A 319 -3.20 -13.13 -11.99
N ILE A 320 -2.53 -13.04 -10.85
CA ILE A 320 -1.76 -11.91 -10.36
C ILE A 320 -0.28 -12.27 -10.44
N GLY A 321 0.31 -12.03 -11.61
CA GLY A 321 1.75 -12.13 -11.81
C GLY A 321 2.52 -10.93 -11.25
N GLU A 322 3.84 -11.00 -11.35
CA GLU A 322 4.79 -9.98 -10.88
C GLU A 322 4.54 -8.61 -11.53
N PHE A 323 4.18 -8.60 -12.81
CA PHE A 323 3.93 -7.40 -13.60
C PHE A 323 2.53 -6.82 -13.42
N THR A 324 1.66 -7.45 -12.61
CA THR A 324 0.27 -6.99 -12.44
C THR A 324 0.18 -5.55 -11.95
N PHE A 325 1.16 -5.12 -11.15
CA PHE A 325 1.23 -3.79 -10.57
C PHE A 325 2.19 -2.85 -11.31
N TRP A 326 2.58 -3.26 -12.51
CA TRP A 326 3.45 -2.53 -13.42
C TRP A 326 2.59 -2.04 -14.59
N ARG A 327 2.71 -0.76 -14.91
CA ARG A 327 2.00 -0.17 -16.05
C ARG A 327 2.70 -0.63 -17.33
N PRO A 328 2.00 -1.14 -18.35
CA PRO A 328 2.62 -1.38 -19.65
C PRO A 328 3.19 -0.10 -20.24
N GLY A 329 4.25 -0.23 -21.03
CA GLY A 329 4.89 0.89 -21.72
C GLY A 329 6.35 1.11 -21.32
N LEU A 330 6.89 2.23 -21.79
CA LEU A 330 8.29 2.61 -21.64
C LEU A 330 8.58 2.98 -20.19
N MET A 331 9.70 2.48 -19.70
CA MET A 331 10.14 2.66 -18.34
C MET A 331 11.65 2.87 -18.28
N SER A 332 12.07 3.67 -17.29
CA SER A 332 13.48 3.97 -17.05
C SER A 332 14.02 3.04 -15.97
N VAL A 333 15.10 2.32 -16.27
CA VAL A 333 15.81 1.46 -15.32
C VAL A 333 17.28 1.80 -15.34
N SER A 334 17.73 2.57 -14.34
CA SER A 334 19.12 3.04 -14.28
C SER A 334 19.48 3.81 -15.57
N LEU A 335 20.47 3.37 -16.33
CA LEU A 335 20.89 3.95 -17.61
C LEU A 335 20.15 3.37 -18.83
N TYR A 336 19.21 2.45 -18.62
CA TYR A 336 18.52 1.73 -19.70
C TYR A 336 17.06 2.14 -19.81
N GLN A 337 16.56 2.13 -21.04
CA GLN A 337 15.13 2.15 -21.34
C GLN A 337 14.66 0.71 -21.58
N ALA A 338 13.64 0.31 -20.83
CA ALA A 338 12.97 -0.98 -21.00
C ALA A 338 11.49 -0.74 -21.28
N THR A 339 10.83 -1.70 -21.91
CA THR A 339 9.38 -1.65 -22.13
C THR A 339 8.73 -2.82 -21.42
N VAL A 340 7.72 -2.57 -20.59
CA VAL A 340 6.87 -3.61 -20.02
C VAL A 340 5.75 -3.91 -21.00
N LEU A 341 5.66 -5.16 -21.43
CA LEU A 341 4.68 -5.64 -22.41
C LEU A 341 3.77 -6.69 -21.77
N PRO A 342 2.46 -6.70 -22.08
CA PRO A 342 1.60 -7.82 -21.72
C PRO A 342 2.09 -9.13 -22.36
N ASN A 343 2.08 -10.24 -21.62
CA ASN A 343 2.52 -11.54 -22.13
C ASN A 343 1.36 -12.35 -22.70
N VAL A 344 0.80 -11.84 -23.80
CA VAL A 344 -0.34 -12.43 -24.53
C VAL A 344 0.08 -13.08 -25.85
N PHE A 345 1.38 -13.27 -26.05
CA PHE A 345 1.93 -13.86 -27.28
C PHE A 345 1.49 -15.32 -27.45
N ALA A 346 1.22 -15.72 -28.70
CA ALA A 346 0.85 -17.09 -29.05
C ALA A 346 1.92 -18.12 -28.63
N SER A 347 3.19 -17.72 -28.67
CA SER A 347 4.30 -18.45 -28.08
C SER A 347 4.96 -17.58 -27.01
N ARG A 348 4.98 -18.06 -25.76
CA ARG A 348 5.65 -17.36 -24.65
C ARG A 348 7.12 -17.09 -25.02
N PRO A 349 7.62 -15.85 -24.89
CA PRO A 349 9.00 -15.53 -25.22
C PRO A 349 9.96 -16.29 -24.30
N CYS A 350 11.19 -16.50 -24.78
CA CYS A 350 12.25 -17.09 -23.97
C CYS A 350 13.01 -15.98 -23.24
N CYS A 351 13.16 -16.12 -21.93
CA CYS A 351 13.92 -15.18 -21.13
C CYS A 351 15.42 -15.30 -21.45
N HIS A 352 16.06 -14.19 -21.80
CA HIS A 352 17.49 -14.17 -22.12
C HIS A 352 18.38 -14.58 -20.94
N MET A 353 17.94 -14.34 -19.70
CA MET A 353 18.77 -14.54 -18.51
C MET A 353 18.63 -15.90 -17.84
N CYS A 354 17.42 -16.45 -17.77
CA CYS A 354 17.19 -17.78 -17.19
C CYS A 354 16.93 -18.87 -18.24
N LEU A 355 16.86 -18.50 -19.52
CA LEU A 355 16.62 -19.40 -20.65
C LEU A 355 15.29 -20.19 -20.58
N SER A 356 14.41 -19.81 -19.66
CA SER A 356 13.08 -20.40 -19.48
C SER A 356 12.03 -19.61 -20.25
N ARG A 357 10.91 -20.26 -20.58
CA ARG A 357 9.76 -19.56 -21.16
C ARG A 357 9.17 -18.61 -20.12
N CYS A 358 8.79 -17.41 -20.53
CA CYS A 358 8.13 -16.45 -19.66
C CYS A 358 6.71 -16.93 -19.35
N GLU A 359 6.49 -17.51 -18.17
CA GLU A 359 5.20 -18.08 -17.76
C GLU A 359 4.20 -17.05 -17.24
N ASP A 360 4.71 -15.95 -16.69
CA ASP A 360 3.90 -14.87 -16.12
C ASP A 360 3.04 -14.24 -17.23
N THR A 361 1.74 -14.42 -17.15
CA THR A 361 0.77 -13.91 -18.12
C THR A 361 0.56 -12.41 -18.01
N SER A 362 0.90 -11.80 -16.86
CA SER A 362 0.69 -10.39 -16.60
C SER A 362 1.68 -9.50 -17.35
N GLY A 363 2.87 -10.00 -17.71
CA GLY A 363 3.81 -9.24 -18.52
C GLY A 363 5.19 -9.86 -18.72
N VAL A 364 5.98 -9.19 -19.54
CA VAL A 364 7.41 -9.43 -19.79
C VAL A 364 8.13 -8.11 -19.99
N ILE A 365 9.44 -8.10 -19.74
CA ILE A 365 10.29 -6.93 -19.95
C ILE A 365 10.99 -7.10 -21.29
N TYR A 366 10.91 -6.08 -22.13
CA TYR A 366 11.66 -5.99 -23.38
C TYR A 366 12.74 -4.92 -23.25
N ILE A 367 14.01 -5.30 -23.40
CA ILE A 367 15.16 -4.42 -23.27
C ILE A 367 16.27 -4.85 -24.24
N SER A 368 16.78 -3.93 -25.05
CA SER A 368 17.86 -4.19 -26.02
C SER A 368 17.65 -5.48 -26.84
N ASP A 369 16.48 -5.60 -27.47
CA ASP A 369 16.04 -6.75 -28.28
C ASP A 369 15.99 -8.10 -27.57
N LYS A 370 15.87 -8.08 -26.24
CA LYS A 370 15.81 -9.26 -25.39
C LYS A 370 14.59 -9.22 -24.47
N TYR A 371 14.02 -10.40 -24.23
CA TYR A 371 12.95 -10.58 -23.27
C TYR A 371 13.48 -11.05 -21.92
N LEU A 372 12.90 -10.54 -20.83
CA LEU A 372 13.17 -10.97 -19.45
C LEU A 372 11.85 -11.28 -18.73
N CYS A 373 11.85 -12.33 -17.91
CA CYS A 373 10.63 -12.88 -17.30
C CYS A 373 10.34 -12.37 -15.88
N SER A 374 11.23 -11.60 -15.26
CA SER A 374 11.07 -11.14 -13.87
C SER A 374 12.01 -9.98 -13.54
N SER A 375 11.73 -9.25 -12.46
CA SER A 375 12.65 -8.26 -11.89
C SER A 375 14.01 -8.87 -11.58
N LYS A 376 14.06 -10.09 -11.02
CA LYS A 376 15.32 -10.80 -10.74
C LYS A 376 16.16 -11.02 -11.99
N CYS A 377 15.53 -11.31 -13.14
CA CYS A 377 16.25 -11.44 -14.41
C CYS A 377 16.76 -10.07 -14.90
N LEU A 378 15.98 -9.01 -14.70
CA LEU A 378 16.40 -7.63 -14.99
C LEU A 378 17.58 -7.20 -14.12
N GLU A 379 17.57 -7.49 -12.83
CA GLU A 379 18.70 -7.23 -11.92
C GLU A 379 19.98 -7.89 -12.41
N LYS A 380 19.89 -9.18 -12.77
CA LYS A 380 21.03 -9.94 -13.28
C LYS A 380 21.51 -9.40 -14.64
N PHE A 381 20.58 -8.96 -15.50
CA PHE A 381 20.90 -8.42 -16.82
C PHE A 381 21.67 -7.10 -16.72
N ILE A 382 21.24 -6.20 -15.84
CA ILE A 382 21.83 -4.87 -15.66
C ILE A 382 23.09 -4.94 -14.76
N GLY A 383 23.29 -6.04 -14.03
CA GLY A 383 24.42 -6.18 -13.11
C GLY A 383 24.29 -5.30 -11.86
N ILE A 384 23.09 -4.79 -11.59
CA ILE A 384 22.76 -3.92 -10.45
C ILE A 384 21.54 -4.55 -9.77
N ARG A 385 21.59 -4.74 -8.44
CA ARG A 385 20.35 -5.02 -7.70
C ARG A 385 19.39 -3.86 -7.94
N ILE A 386 18.13 -4.13 -8.27
CA ILE A 386 17.08 -3.12 -8.33
C ILE A 386 16.74 -2.78 -6.87
N THR A 387 17.71 -2.21 -6.16
CA THR A 387 17.52 -1.39 -4.98
C THR A 387 17.24 0.02 -5.49
N LEU A 388 16.01 0.24 -5.96
CA LEU A 388 15.47 1.57 -6.27
C LEU A 388 14.92 2.23 -5.00
N SER A 389 15.81 2.38 -4.03
CA SER A 389 16.14 3.59 -3.28
C SER A 389 17.42 3.19 -2.53
N LYS A 390 18.46 4.02 -2.60
CA LYS A 390 19.59 3.85 -1.70
C LYS A 390 19.06 4.20 -0.32
N SER A 391 18.87 3.21 0.53
CA SER A 391 18.92 3.44 1.97
C SER A 391 20.25 4.16 2.24
N PRO A 392 20.27 5.37 2.82
CA PRO A 392 21.49 5.81 3.46
C PRO A 392 21.73 4.78 4.57
N THR A 393 22.83 4.05 4.45
CA THR A 393 23.45 3.37 5.57
C THR A 393 23.71 4.43 6.63
N LEU A 394 22.75 4.62 7.54
CA LEU A 394 23.06 5.14 8.85
C LEU A 394 23.83 4.01 9.53
N GLU A 395 25.15 4.13 9.52
CA GLU A 395 25.97 3.52 10.56
C GLU A 395 25.33 3.88 11.90
N MET A 396 24.71 2.89 12.54
CA MET A 396 24.31 3.03 13.93
C MET A 396 25.59 3.24 14.74
N PRO A 397 25.74 4.34 15.50
CA PRO A 397 26.72 4.35 16.57
C PRO A 397 26.29 3.26 17.56
N LEU A 398 27.21 2.36 17.85
CA LEU A 398 27.11 1.36 18.91
C LEU A 398 26.69 2.03 20.22
N PHE A 399 25.38 1.99 20.55
CA PHE A 399 24.93 2.21 21.93
C PHE A 399 25.22 0.94 22.72
N GLY A 400 26.50 0.81 23.07
CA GLY A 400 27.04 -0.32 23.80
C GLY A 400 28.31 0.10 24.53
N GLN A 401 28.29 1.21 25.28
CA GLN A 401 29.33 1.57 26.24
C GLN A 401 28.94 2.79 27.11
N LEU A 402 27.88 2.68 27.92
CA LEU A 402 27.64 3.62 29.03
C LEU A 402 27.07 2.91 30.26
N PHE A 403 27.69 1.80 30.69
CA PHE A 403 27.63 1.32 32.09
C PHE A 403 28.85 0.43 32.37
N ARG A 404 29.99 1.06 32.64
CA ARG A 404 30.98 0.54 33.59
C ARG A 404 31.24 1.68 34.57
N SER A 405 30.44 1.71 35.63
CA SER A 405 30.79 2.46 36.81
C SER A 405 32.02 1.81 37.42
N GLU A 406 33.05 2.63 37.58
CA GLU A 406 34.20 2.39 38.43
C GLU A 406 33.72 1.94 39.81
N GLN A 407 34.15 0.75 40.23
CA GLN A 407 34.30 0.38 41.63
C GLN A 407 35.77 0.01 41.77
N GLU A 408 36.52 0.81 42.51
CA GLU A 408 37.38 0.37 43.62
C GLU A 408 38.04 1.61 44.27
N PRO A 409 38.48 1.49 45.53
CA PRO A 409 38.13 2.41 46.62
C PRO A 409 38.90 3.73 46.69
#